data_AF-A0A7R9PS26-F1
#
_entry.id   AF-A0A7R9PS26-F1
#
_cell.length_a   1.000
_cell.length_b   1.000
_cell.length_c   1.000
_cell.angle_alpha   90.00
_cell.angle_beta   90.00
_cell.angle_gamma   90.00
#
_symmetry.space_group_name_H-M   'P 1'
#
loop_
_entity.id
_entity.type
_entity.pdbx_description
1 polymer ?
#
loop_
_entity_poly.entity_id
_entity_poly.type
_entity_poly.pdbx_seq_one_letter_code
_entity_poly.pdbx_strand_id
1 'polypeptide(L)'
;QAKKVPSCLIHLGDRPIQITLKRALSSLSWWQTLRLTWHLLMCKEPVSKEEIERCKQRDLLEEMLSEMAGEFPALGTVFVNERDVYLTHSLQLAATPVAITASGECY
;
A
#
# COMPACT_ATOMS: atom_id res chain seq x y z
N GLN A 1 11.45 -18.99 5.40
CA GLN A 1 12.79 -19.38 4.93
C GLN A 1 13.85 -18.41 5.44
N ALA A 2 13.68 -17.09 5.30
CA ALA A 2 14.60 -16.08 5.88
C ALA A 2 14.89 -16.25 7.38
N LYS A 3 13.87 -16.54 8.21
CA LYS A 3 14.03 -16.83 9.66
C LYS A 3 14.96 -18.01 10.01
N LYS A 4 15.33 -18.85 9.05
CA LYS A 4 16.18 -20.03 9.27
C LYS A 4 17.67 -19.73 9.07
N VAL A 5 18.02 -18.55 8.55
CA VAL A 5 19.40 -18.15 8.30
C VAL A 5 19.92 -17.43 9.55
N PRO A 6 20.98 -17.94 10.21
CA PRO A 6 21.57 -17.27 11.38
C PRO A 6 22.11 -15.90 10.98
N SER A 7 21.90 -14.91 11.85
CA SER A 7 22.28 -13.50 11.63
C SER A 7 21.61 -12.82 10.42
N CYS A 8 20.49 -13.35 9.92
CA CYS A 8 19.67 -12.70 8.90
C CYS A 8 18.69 -11.72 9.54
N LEU A 9 18.90 -10.42 9.32
CA LEU A 9 18.00 -9.37 9.73
C LEU A 9 16.88 -9.20 8.69
N ILE A 10 15.63 -9.22 9.16
CA ILE A 10 14.45 -9.03 8.30
C ILE A 10 13.95 -7.60 8.49
N HIS A 11 14.04 -6.80 7.44
CA HIS A 11 13.44 -5.46 7.38
C HIS A 11 12.16 -5.50 6.54
N LEU A 12 11.06 -5.06 7.14
CA LEU A 12 9.83 -4.81 6.39
C LEU A 12 9.97 -3.44 5.73
N GLY A 13 10.04 -3.44 4.39
CA GLY A 13 10.28 -2.22 3.63
C GLY A 13 9.11 -1.23 3.66
N ASP A 14 7.88 -1.74 3.67
CA ASP A 14 6.68 -0.91 3.66
C ASP A 14 6.15 -0.64 5.07
N ARG A 15 5.39 0.44 5.20
CA ARG A 15 4.65 0.75 6.43
C ARG A 15 3.46 -0.22 6.60
N PRO A 16 2.97 -0.43 7.84
CA PRO A 16 1.79 -1.24 8.07
C PRO A 16 0.59 -0.77 7.22
N ILE A 17 -0.09 -1.71 6.55
CA ILE A 17 -1.16 -1.38 5.59
C ILE A 17 -2.30 -0.57 6.21
N GLN A 18 -2.60 -0.78 7.49
CA GLN A 18 -3.59 0.02 8.21
C GLN A 18 -3.23 1.51 8.27
N ILE A 19 -1.94 1.85 8.35
CA ILE A 19 -1.47 3.24 8.35
C ILE A 19 -1.63 3.83 6.96
N THR A 20 -1.26 3.08 5.91
CA THR A 20 -1.45 3.47 4.51
C THR A 20 -2.91 3.79 4.22
N LEU A 21 -3.83 2.89 4.57
CA LEU A 21 -5.27 3.08 4.34
C LEU A 21 -5.83 4.23 5.17
N LYS A 22 -5.43 4.36 6.44
CA LYS A 22 -5.85 5.50 7.27
C LYS A 22 -5.40 6.83 6.69
N ARG A 23 -4.14 6.93 6.24
CA ARG A 23 -3.59 8.15 5.62
C ARG A 23 -4.27 8.47 4.30
N ALA A 24 -4.54 7.45 3.49
CA ALA A 24 -5.25 7.58 2.22
C ALA A 24 -6.67 8.11 2.44
N LEU A 25 -7.43 7.56 3.39
CA LEU A 25 -8.76 8.06 3.70
C LEU A 25 -8.72 9.46 4.32
N SER A 26 -7.71 9.77 5.15
CA SER A 26 -7.56 11.10 5.75
C SER A 26 -7.11 12.18 4.77
N SER A 27 -6.53 11.82 3.63
CA SER A 27 -6.10 12.79 2.60
C SER A 27 -7.26 13.25 1.71
N LEU A 28 -8.43 12.61 1.83
CA LEU A 28 -9.64 12.98 1.10
C LEU A 28 -10.41 14.09 1.82
N SER A 29 -10.98 15.00 1.04
CA SER A 29 -12.00 15.93 1.55
C SER A 29 -13.31 15.20 1.89
N TRP A 30 -14.17 15.81 2.71
CA TRP A 30 -15.49 15.25 3.04
C TRP A 30 -16.32 14.87 1.81
N TRP A 31 -16.31 15.70 0.76
CA TRP A 31 -17.00 15.43 -0.49
C TRP A 31 -16.40 14.23 -1.24
N GLN A 32 -15.08 14.12 -1.30
CA GLN A 32 -14.40 12.99 -1.90
C GLN A 32 -14.64 11.69 -1.12
N THR A 33 -14.63 11.74 0.20
CA THR A 33 -14.93 10.61 1.07
C THR A 33 -16.36 10.11 0.88
N LEU A 34 -17.34 11.02 0.77
CA LEU A 34 -18.73 10.67 0.46
C LEU A 34 -18.84 9.98 -0.91
N ARG A 35 -18.20 10.54 -1.94
CA ARG A 35 -18.19 9.98 -3.30
C ARG A 35 -17.55 8.60 -3.37
N LEU A 36 -16.42 8.42 -2.68
CA LEU A 36 -15.72 7.14 -2.56
C LEU A 36 -16.58 6.11 -1.84
N THR A 37 -17.22 6.50 -0.74
CA THR A 37 -18.11 5.61 0.04
C THR A 37 -19.32 5.19 -0.80
N TRP A 38 -19.91 6.12 -1.56
CA TRP A 38 -21.00 5.81 -2.48
C TRP A 38 -20.59 4.77 -3.54
N HIS A 39 -19.44 4.95 -4.18
CA HIS A 39 -18.89 3.98 -5.14
C HIS A 39 -18.68 2.60 -4.50
N LEU A 40 -18.06 2.56 -3.31
CA LEU A 40 -17.82 1.30 -2.60
C LEU A 40 -19.11 0.57 -2.21
N LEU A 41 -20.18 1.30 -1.89
CA LEU A 41 -21.49 0.72 -1.60
C LEU A 41 -22.17 0.20 -2.86
N MET A 42 -22.07 0.92 -3.97
CA MET A 42 -22.63 0.51 -5.26
C MET A 42 -21.91 -0.73 -5.84
N CYS A 43 -20.60 -0.86 -5.61
CA CYS A 43 -19.84 -2.07 -5.96
C CYS A 43 -20.19 -3.30 -5.11
N LYS A 44 -21.02 -3.17 -4.07
CA LYS A 44 -21.34 -4.23 -3.09
C LYS A 44 -22.70 -4.89 -3.34
N GLU A 45 -23.18 -4.91 -4.58
CA GLU A 45 -24.24 -5.84 -5.00
C GLU A 45 -23.73 -7.30 -4.93
N PRO A 46 -24.58 -8.33 -4.78
CA PRO A 46 -24.15 -9.72 -4.79
C PRO A 46 -23.61 -10.09 -6.17
N VAL A 47 -22.30 -9.87 -6.34
CA VAL A 47 -21.56 -10.06 -7.59
C VAL A 47 -21.84 -11.45 -8.16
N SER A 48 -22.44 -11.52 -9.35
CA SER A 48 -22.66 -12.80 -10.03
C SER A 48 -21.31 -13.40 -10.46
N LYS A 49 -21.23 -14.72 -10.71
CA LYS A 49 -19.96 -15.35 -11.14
C LYS A 49 -19.42 -14.72 -12.43
N GLU A 50 -20.33 -14.24 -13.29
CA GLU A 50 -20.02 -13.55 -14.53
C GLU A 50 -19.36 -12.18 -14.30
N GLU A 51 -19.79 -11.43 -13.28
CA GLU A 51 -19.16 -10.16 -12.90
C GLU A 51 -17.78 -10.36 -12.24
N ILE A 52 -17.57 -11.46 -11.52
CA ILE A 52 -16.24 -11.81 -10.96
C ILE A 52 -15.21 -12.06 -12.07
N GLU A 53 -15.59 -12.77 -13.14
CA GLU A 53 -14.71 -13.00 -14.29
C GLU A 53 -14.45 -11.71 -15.08
N ARG A 54 -15.43 -10.80 -15.16
CA ARG A 54 -15.22 -9.46 -15.73
C ARG A 54 -14.29 -8.59 -14.87
N CYS A 55 -14.36 -8.68 -13.55
CA CYS A 55 -13.47 -7.95 -12.63
C CYS A 55 -12.02 -8.47 -12.66
N LYS A 56 -11.79 -9.71 -13.11
CA LYS A 56 -10.44 -10.24 -13.41
C LYS A 56 -9.84 -9.66 -14.70
N GLN A 57 -10.64 -9.05 -15.57
CA GLN A 57 -10.09 -8.33 -16.71
C GLN A 57 -9.39 -7.08 -16.19
N ARG A 58 -8.10 -6.96 -16.53
CA ARG A 58 -7.22 -5.86 -16.09
C ARG A 58 -7.84 -4.49 -16.39
N ASP A 59 -8.61 -4.41 -17.47
CA ASP A 59 -9.22 -3.19 -17.99
C ASP A 59 -10.22 -2.54 -17.03
N LEU A 60 -11.07 -3.30 -16.32
CA LEU A 60 -12.04 -2.71 -15.38
C LEU A 60 -11.34 -2.16 -14.12
N LEU A 61 -10.35 -2.91 -13.63
CA LEU A 61 -9.56 -2.51 -12.47
C LEU A 61 -8.68 -1.29 -12.81
N GLU A 62 -8.15 -1.23 -14.03
CA GLU A 62 -7.37 -0.12 -14.58
C GLU A 62 -8.24 1.11 -14.86
N GLU A 63 -9.47 0.94 -15.33
CA GLU A 63 -10.45 2.01 -15.51
C GLU A 63 -10.88 2.62 -14.16
N MET A 64 -11.18 1.79 -13.16
CA MET A 64 -11.44 2.27 -11.79
C MET A 64 -10.23 2.99 -11.20
N LEU A 65 -9.02 2.48 -11.40
CA LEU A 65 -7.80 3.14 -10.93
C LEU A 65 -7.51 4.45 -11.69
N SER A 66 -7.86 4.53 -12.98
CA SER A 66 -7.72 5.72 -13.83
C SER A 66 -8.72 6.80 -13.42
N GLU A 67 -9.99 6.45 -13.22
CA GLU A 67 -11.00 7.34 -12.64
C GLU A 67 -10.59 7.80 -11.25
N MET A 68 -10.06 6.92 -10.40
CA MET A 68 -9.54 7.29 -9.08
C MET A 68 -8.31 8.20 -9.14
N ALA A 69 -7.41 8.03 -10.12
CA ALA A 69 -6.26 8.89 -10.31
C ALA A 69 -6.65 10.31 -10.77
N GLY A 70 -7.73 10.43 -11.56
CA GLY A 70 -8.32 11.71 -11.96
C GLY A 70 -9.15 12.37 -10.85
N GLU A 71 -9.95 11.60 -10.10
CA GLU A 71 -10.91 12.13 -9.11
C GLU A 71 -10.34 12.29 -7.70
N PHE A 72 -9.35 11.47 -7.34
CA PHE A 72 -8.77 11.43 -6.00
C PHE A 72 -7.22 11.49 -6.06
N PRO A 73 -6.63 12.57 -6.61
CA PRO A 73 -5.16 12.72 -6.71
C PRO A 73 -4.46 12.65 -5.34
N ALA A 74 -5.18 12.96 -4.26
CA ALA A 74 -4.72 12.82 -2.89
C ALA A 74 -4.44 11.35 -2.49
N LEU A 75 -5.11 10.37 -3.09
CA LEU A 75 -4.80 8.96 -2.90
C LEU A 75 -3.50 8.58 -3.59
N GLY A 76 -3.26 9.08 -4.81
CA GLY A 76 -2.00 8.88 -5.53
C GLY A 76 -0.80 9.39 -4.73
N THR A 77 -0.95 10.55 -4.08
CA THR A 77 0.09 11.09 -3.19
C THR A 77 0.43 10.13 -2.04
N VAL A 78 -0.56 9.50 -1.41
CA VAL A 78 -0.33 8.58 -0.27
C VAL A 78 0.18 7.21 -0.74
N PHE A 79 -0.39 6.67 -1.82
CA PHE A 79 -0.05 5.33 -2.31
C PHE A 79 1.24 5.29 -3.12
N VAL A 80 1.62 6.37 -3.78
CA VAL A 80 2.84 6.44 -4.59
C VAL A 80 3.88 7.30 -3.87
N ASN A 81 3.77 8.62 -3.91
CA ASN A 81 4.82 9.53 -3.44
C ASN A 81 5.24 9.28 -1.99
N GLU A 82 4.28 9.19 -1.07
CA GLU A 82 4.58 8.94 0.35
C GLU A 82 5.14 7.52 0.57
N ARG A 83 4.62 6.53 -0.16
CA ARG A 83 5.15 5.15 -0.11
C ARG A 83 6.59 5.12 -0.60
N ASP A 84 6.92 5.78 -1.69
CA ASP A 84 8.26 5.81 -2.27
C ASP A 84 9.26 6.46 -1.31
N VAL A 85 8.86 7.54 -0.62
CA VAL A 85 9.67 8.14 0.46
C VAL A 85 9.91 7.14 1.60
N TYR A 86 8.87 6.43 2.05
CA TYR A 86 8.99 5.45 3.12
C TYR A 86 9.88 4.27 2.72
N LEU A 87 9.70 3.74 1.51
CA LEU A 87 10.52 2.66 0.96
C LEU A 87 11.98 3.08 0.81
N THR A 88 12.22 4.30 0.33
CA THR A 88 13.59 4.84 0.21
C THR A 88 14.27 4.90 1.57
N HIS A 89 13.58 5.40 2.59
CA HIS A 89 14.10 5.44 3.96
C HIS A 89 14.34 4.02 4.53
N SER A 90 13.41 3.09 4.33
CA SER A 90 13.59 1.70 4.74
C SER A 90 14.79 1.02 4.06
N LEU A 91 15.04 1.32 2.79
CA LEU A 91 16.22 0.84 2.06
C LEU A 91 17.50 1.45 2.61
N GLN A 92 17.52 2.74 2.94
CA GLN A 92 18.68 3.38 3.57
C GLN A 92 19.01 2.73 4.92
N LEU A 93 18.00 2.46 5.76
CA LEU A 93 18.18 1.76 7.02
C LEU A 93 18.68 0.32 6.81
N ALA A 94 18.14 -0.40 5.82
CA ALA A 94 18.59 -1.75 5.48
C ALA A 94 20.02 -1.80 4.92
N ALA A 95 20.48 -0.73 4.27
CA ALA A 95 21.82 -0.62 3.73
C ALA A 95 22.85 -0.08 4.74
N THR A 96 22.40 0.36 5.93
CA THR A 96 23.31 0.87 6.96
C THR A 96 24.15 -0.30 7.51
N PRO A 97 25.49 -0.17 7.56
CA PRO A 97 26.35 -1.23 8.06
C PRO A 97 25.99 -1.56 9.51
N VAL A 98 25.63 -2.82 9.78
CA VAL A 98 25.47 -3.31 11.15
C VAL A 98 26.87 -3.37 11.76
N ALA A 99 27.11 -2.57 12.81
CA ALA A 99 28.34 -2.66 13.58
C ALA A 99 28.37 -4.03 14.29
N ILE A 100 29.18 -4.95 13.77
CA ILE A 100 29.39 -6.25 14.41
C ILE A 100 30.26 -6.00 15.65
N THR A 101 29.69 -6.12 16.85
CA THR A 101 30.52 -6.22 18.06
C THR A 101 31.16 -7.60 18.13
N ALA A 102 32.34 -7.69 18.75
CA ALA A 102 33.10 -8.94 18.90
C ALA A 102 32.35 -10.09 19.61
N SER A 103 31.16 -9.83 20.16
CA SER A 103 30.26 -10.80 20.78
C SER A 103 29.29 -11.50 19.81
N GLY A 104 29.21 -11.11 18.54
CA GLY A 104 28.36 -11.76 17.54
C GLY A 104 26.86 -11.46 17.68
N GLU A 105 26.49 -10.47 18.49
CA GLU A 105 25.10 -10.05 18.67
C GLU A 105 24.82 -8.84 17.76
N CYS A 106 23.87 -9.00 16.83
CA CYS A 106 23.35 -7.90 16.01
C CYS A 106 22.19 -7.23 16.76
N TYR A 107 22.19 -5.90 16.85
CA TYR A 107 21.02 -5.09 17.22
C TYR A 107 20.15 -4.78 16.00
#